data_AF-A0A7C7H2Z2-F1
#
_entry.id   AF-A0A7C7H2Z2-F1
#
_cell.length_a   1.000
_cell.length_b   1.000
_cell.length_c   1.000
_cell.angle_alpha   90.00
_cell.angle_beta   90.00
_cell.angle_gamma   90.00
#
_symmetry.space_group_name_H-M   'P 1'
#
loop_
_entity.id
_entity.type
_entity.pdbx_description
1 polymer ?
#
loop_
_entity_poly.entity_id
_entity_poly.type
_entity_poly.pdbx_seq_one_letter_code
_entity_poly.pdbx_strand_id
1 'polypeptide(L)'
;MQGKLQFRRCSLDIFFQKKVKVTPGEQSEGSFKEKRSEFIAVLAPVSSVDHVTQALKRFRKKYHSASHICWAYCINVDESLIENSSDGGEPAGTA
;
A
#
# COMPACT_ATOMS: atom_id res chain seq x y z
N MET A 1 58.27 -24.69 -0.23
CA MET A 1 57.01 -24.86 0.51
C MET A 1 55.98 -23.90 -0.06
N GLN A 2 55.16 -24.35 -1.01
CA GLN A 2 54.13 -23.54 -1.66
C GLN A 2 52.84 -23.64 -0.84
N GLY A 3 52.45 -22.54 -0.20
CA GLY A 3 51.21 -22.44 0.56
C GLY A 3 50.00 -22.48 -0.38
N LYS A 4 49.26 -23.59 -0.32
CA LYS A 4 48.01 -23.79 -1.06
C LYS A 4 46.90 -23.01 -0.33
N LEU A 5 46.57 -21.81 -0.81
CA LEU A 5 45.45 -21.03 -0.30
C LEU A 5 44.15 -21.72 -0.74
N GLN A 6 43.56 -22.53 0.15
CA GLN A 6 42.28 -23.18 -0.10
C GLN A 6 41.17 -22.16 0.21
N PHE A 7 40.61 -21.54 -0.83
CA PHE A 7 39.40 -20.73 -0.71
C PHE A 7 38.26 -21.65 -0.23
N ARG A 8 37.83 -21.49 1.02
CA ARG A 8 36.55 -22.03 1.48
C ARG A 8 35.45 -21.22 0.81
N ARG A 9 34.61 -21.89 0.02
CA ARG A 9 33.32 -21.36 -0.44
C ARG A 9 32.53 -20.94 0.80
N CYS A 10 32.47 -19.64 1.08
CA CYS A 10 31.45 -19.11 1.97
C CYS A 10 30.10 -19.46 1.35
N SER A 11 29.29 -20.12 2.15
CA SER A 11 27.90 -20.51 1.88
C SER A 11 27.16 -19.37 1.20
N LEU A 12 26.71 -19.65 -0.03
CA LEU A 12 25.77 -18.84 -0.78
C LEU A 12 24.35 -19.11 -0.24
N ASP A 13 24.17 -18.96 1.05
CA ASP A 13 22.88 -19.07 1.73
C ASP A 13 22.89 -17.94 2.74
N ILE A 14 22.14 -16.87 2.49
CA ILE A 14 21.58 -15.93 3.47
C ILE A 14 21.09 -14.69 2.70
N PHE A 15 19.81 -14.37 2.93
CA PHE A 15 19.00 -13.30 2.33
C PHE A 15 18.40 -13.56 0.95
N PHE A 16 17.64 -14.64 0.83
CA PHE A 16 16.35 -14.50 0.14
C PHE A 16 15.54 -13.49 0.96
N GLN A 17 15.49 -12.25 0.49
CA GLN A 17 14.82 -11.15 1.19
C GLN A 17 13.37 -11.54 1.46
N LYS A 18 13.04 -11.84 2.72
CA LYS A 18 11.65 -11.89 3.18
C LYS A 18 11.11 -10.46 3.03
N LYS A 19 10.40 -10.17 1.95
CA LYS A 19 9.64 -8.93 1.79
C LYS A 19 8.68 -8.84 2.97
N VAL A 20 9.02 -8.04 3.98
CA VAL A 20 8.14 -7.78 5.11
C VAL A 20 6.96 -6.98 4.58
N LYS A 21 5.77 -7.58 4.56
CA LYS A 21 4.52 -6.88 4.25
C LYS A 21 4.02 -6.24 5.54
N VAL A 22 4.01 -4.92 5.60
CA VAL A 22 3.57 -4.16 6.77
C VAL A 22 2.13 -3.71 6.54
N THR A 23 1.25 -3.99 7.48
CA THR A 23 -0.13 -3.48 7.50
C THR A 23 -0.22 -2.39 8.56
N PRO A 24 -0.92 -1.26 8.31
CA PRO A 24 -1.16 -0.25 9.33
C PRO A 24 -1.85 -0.86 10.55
N GLY A 25 -1.41 -0.50 11.77
CA GLY A 25 -2.05 -1.00 12.99
C GLY A 25 -3.43 -0.38 13.24
N GLU A 26 -3.63 0.85 12.77
CA GLU A 26 -4.84 1.63 12.96
C GLU A 26 -5.07 2.58 11.78
N GLN A 27 -6.24 3.21 11.73
CA GLN A 27 -6.56 4.21 10.73
C GLN A 27 -5.81 5.52 11.03
N SER A 28 -5.13 6.09 10.04
CA SER A 28 -4.50 7.40 10.11
C SER A 28 -4.96 8.32 8.98
N GLU A 29 -4.87 9.63 9.21
CA GLU A 29 -5.29 10.67 8.28
C GLU A 29 -4.18 11.72 8.16
N GLY A 30 -3.96 12.22 6.95
CA GLY A 30 -3.05 13.33 6.67
C GLY A 30 -3.68 14.28 5.67
N SER A 31 -3.39 15.58 5.82
CA SER A 31 -3.88 16.61 4.90
C SER A 31 -2.73 17.42 4.33
N PHE A 32 -2.82 17.75 3.05
CA PHE A 32 -1.86 18.60 2.35
C PHE A 32 -2.62 19.66 1.54
N LYS A 33 -2.16 20.91 1.61
CA LYS A 33 -2.77 22.02 0.86
C LYS A 33 -1.78 22.55 -0.15
N GLU A 34 -2.22 22.63 -1.39
CA GLU A 34 -1.46 23.25 -2.47
C GLU A 34 -2.37 24.18 -3.27
N LYS A 35 -1.97 25.45 -3.35
CA LYS A 35 -2.75 26.52 -3.99
C LYS A 35 -4.17 26.60 -3.38
N ARG A 36 -5.20 26.24 -4.16
CA ARG A 36 -6.62 26.24 -3.75
C ARG A 36 -7.17 24.84 -3.55
N SER A 37 -6.32 23.81 -3.62
CA SER A 37 -6.70 22.42 -3.46
C SER A 37 -6.27 21.92 -2.09
N GLU A 38 -7.15 21.13 -1.48
CA GLU A 38 -6.90 20.39 -0.25
C GLU A 38 -6.97 18.90 -0.55
N PHE A 39 -5.89 18.20 -0.25
CA PHE A 39 -5.74 16.76 -0.41
C PHE A 39 -5.82 16.12 0.96
N ILE A 40 -6.73 15.15 1.12
CA ILE A 40 -6.90 14.41 2.36
C ILE A 40 -6.62 12.94 2.06
N ALA A 41 -5.58 12.40 2.69
CA ALA A 41 -5.19 11.01 2.59
C ALA A 41 -5.65 10.26 3.84
N VAL A 42 -6.27 9.10 3.63
CA VAL A 42 -6.64 8.18 4.72
C VAL A 42 -5.99 6.82 4.47
N LEU A 43 -5.24 6.35 5.46
CA LEU A 43 -4.65 5.02 5.48
C LEU A 43 -5.38 4.18 6.52
N ALA A 44 -5.90 3.01 6.13
CA ALA A 44 -6.69 2.16 7.03
C ALA A 44 -6.32 0.67 6.84
N PRO A 45 -6.24 -0.11 7.93
CA PRO A 45 -6.16 -1.56 7.80
C PRO A 45 -7.46 -2.13 7.23
N VAL A 46 -7.33 -3.02 6.24
CA VAL A 46 -8.44 -3.75 5.64
C VAL A 46 -8.10 -5.23 5.54
N SER A 47 -9.10 -6.08 5.71
CA SER A 47 -8.95 -7.55 5.77
C SER A 47 -9.74 -8.27 4.68
N SER A 48 -10.64 -7.58 3.98
CA SER A 48 -11.47 -8.15 2.92
C SER A 48 -11.98 -7.05 1.98
N VAL A 49 -12.40 -7.46 0.78
CA VAL A 49 -13.00 -6.55 -0.21
C VAL A 49 -14.31 -5.93 0.30
N ASP A 50 -15.07 -6.66 1.13
CA ASP A 50 -16.27 -6.11 1.76
C ASP A 50 -15.92 -4.99 2.76
N HIS A 51 -14.88 -5.20 3.59
CA HIS A 51 -14.39 -4.15 4.49
C HIS A 51 -13.96 -2.89 3.73
N VAL A 52 -13.26 -3.05 2.60
CA VAL A 52 -12.94 -1.93 1.69
C VAL A 52 -14.21 -1.23 1.21
N THR A 53 -15.20 -1.99 0.75
CA THR A 53 -16.45 -1.44 0.22
C THR A 53 -17.20 -0.62 1.27
N GLN A 54 -17.25 -1.11 2.51
CA GLN A 54 -17.83 -0.39 3.64
C GLN A 54 -17.03 0.88 4.00
N ALA A 55 -15.70 0.79 4.00
CA ALA A 55 -14.81 1.93 4.25
C ALA A 55 -15.00 3.02 3.17
N LEU A 56 -15.05 2.65 1.88
CA LEU A 56 -15.30 3.57 0.78
C LEU A 56 -16.67 4.25 0.90
N LYS A 57 -17.73 3.51 1.27
CA LYS A 57 -19.06 4.11 1.53
C LYS A 57 -18.98 5.16 2.66
N ARG A 58 -18.28 4.85 3.74
CA ARG A 58 -18.06 5.78 4.85
C ARG A 58 -17.27 7.02 4.42
N PHE A 59 -16.17 6.85 3.69
CA PHE A 59 -15.34 7.98 3.26
C PHE A 59 -16.04 8.85 2.22
N ARG A 60 -16.78 8.27 1.27
CA ARG A 60 -17.63 9.02 0.33
C ARG A 60 -18.67 9.87 1.05
N LYS A 61 -19.23 9.37 2.16
CA LYS A 61 -20.15 10.15 2.99
C LYS A 61 -19.43 11.24 3.79
N LYS A 62 -18.27 10.93 4.38
CA LYS A 62 -17.46 11.88 5.17
C LYS A 62 -16.93 13.04 4.31
N TYR A 63 -16.43 12.73 3.12
CA TYR A 63 -15.81 13.68 2.19
C TYR A 63 -16.69 13.93 0.97
N HIS A 64 -17.99 14.11 1.18
CA HIS A 64 -18.95 14.27 0.07
C HIS A 64 -18.64 15.48 -0.84
N SER A 65 -17.96 16.50 -0.30
CA SER A 65 -17.57 17.72 -1.01
C SER A 65 -16.25 17.60 -1.78
N ALA A 66 -15.56 16.46 -1.71
CA ALA A 66 -14.32 16.25 -2.46
C ALA A 66 -14.63 16.10 -3.95
N SER A 67 -13.85 16.79 -4.80
CA SER A 67 -14.00 16.72 -6.25
C SER A 67 -13.69 15.32 -6.80
N HIS A 68 -12.68 14.66 -6.20
CA HIS A 68 -12.24 13.31 -6.56
C HIS A 68 -12.00 12.51 -5.29
N ILE A 69 -12.37 11.22 -5.33
CA ILE A 69 -12.08 10.27 -4.25
C ILE A 69 -11.34 9.09 -4.89
N CYS A 70 -10.02 9.27 -4.98
CA CYS A 70 -9.10 8.25 -5.46
C CYS A 70 -8.85 7.24 -4.34
N TRP A 71 -8.70 5.97 -4.69
CA TRP A 71 -8.42 4.93 -3.72
C TRP A 71 -7.62 3.79 -4.34
N ALA A 72 -6.88 3.09 -3.49
CA ALA A 72 -6.21 1.85 -3.81
C ALA A 72 -6.22 0.95 -2.57
N TYR A 73 -6.23 -0.37 -2.78
CA TYR A 73 -6.05 -1.33 -1.70
C TYR A 73 -5.25 -2.54 -2.16
N CYS A 74 -4.66 -3.22 -1.19
CA CYS A 74 -3.91 -4.44 -1.36
C CYS A 74 -4.21 -5.36 -0.17
N ILE A 75 -4.79 -6.53 -0.42
CA ILE A 75 -5.19 -7.50 0.60
C ILE A 75 -4.51 -8.84 0.28
N ASN A 76 -3.96 -9.48 1.30
CA ASN A 76 -3.37 -10.81 1.17
C ASN A 76 -4.33 -11.86 1.74
N VAL A 77 -4.68 -12.85 0.94
CA VAL A 77 -5.54 -13.98 1.34
C VAL A 77 -4.85 -15.26 0.91
N ASP A 78 -4.45 -16.12 1.85
CA ASP A 78 -3.92 -17.46 1.59
C ASP A 78 -2.92 -17.51 0.41
N GLU A 79 -1.87 -16.70 0.51
CA GLU A 79 -0.80 -16.53 -0.51
C GLU A 79 -1.18 -15.75 -1.78
N SER A 80 -2.46 -15.47 -2.00
CA SER A 80 -2.96 -14.65 -3.11
C SER A 80 -2.99 -13.17 -2.76
N LEU A 81 -2.67 -12.33 -3.76
CA LEU A 81 -2.75 -10.87 -3.67
C LEU A 81 -4.02 -10.39 -4.37
N ILE A 82 -4.85 -9.65 -3.64
CA ILE A 82 -6.01 -8.94 -4.19
C ILE A 82 -5.71 -7.46 -4.14
N GLU A 83 -5.54 -6.85 -5.31
CA GLU A 83 -5.29 -5.42 -5.45
C GLU A 83 -6.28 -4.79 -6.42
N ASN A 84 -6.64 -3.55 -6.15
CA ASN A 84 -7.48 -2.74 -7.03
C ASN A 84 -7.30 -1.26 -6.70
N SER A 85 -7.59 -0.41 -7.67
CA SER A 85 -7.51 1.05 -7.53
C SER A 85 -8.53 1.76 -8.41
N SER A 86 -8.74 3.05 -8.14
CA SER A 86 -9.55 3.93 -8.97
C SER A 86 -9.08 5.36 -8.82
N ASP A 87 -8.92 6.02 -9.96
CA ASP A 87 -8.53 7.44 -10.06
C ASP A 87 -9.67 8.40 -9.71
N GLY A 88 -10.81 7.92 -9.22
CA GLY A 88 -11.88 8.80 -8.71
C GLY A 88 -12.43 9.82 -9.72
N GLY A 89 -12.25 9.58 -11.03
CA GLY A 89 -12.65 10.48 -12.10
C GLY A 89 -11.60 11.52 -12.52
N GLU A 90 -10.36 11.41 -12.03
CA GLU A 90 -9.24 12.19 -12.57
C GLU A 90 -8.88 11.77 -14.01
N PRO A 91 -8.20 12.62 -14.80
CA PRO A 91 -7.61 12.19 -16.07
C PRO A 91 -6.77 10.93 -15.87
N ALA A 92 -6.92 9.93 -16.73
CA ALA A 92 -6.30 8.62 -16.52
C ALA A 92 -4.79 8.72 -16.26
N GLY A 93 -4.32 8.10 -15.17
CA GLY A 93 -2.90 8.01 -14.82
C GLY A 93 -2.32 9.20 -14.05
N THR A 94 -3.16 10.04 -13.43
CA THR A 94 -2.69 11.16 -12.59
C THR A 94 -2.77 10.92 -11.08
N ALA A 95 -3.48 9.86 -10.65
CA ALA A 95 -3.75 9.55 -9.24
C ALA A 95 -2.93 8.37 -8.68
#